data_AF-A0AAV4KI59-F1
#
_entry.id   AF-A0AAV4KI59-F1
#
_cell.length_a   1.000
_cell.length_b   1.000
_cell.length_c   1.000
_cell.angle_alpha   90.00
_cell.angle_beta   90.00
_cell.angle_gamma   90.00
#
_symmetry.space_group_name_H-M   'P 1'
#
loop_
_entity.id
_entity.type
_entity.pdbx_description
1 polymer ?
#
loop_
_entity_poly.entity_id
_entity_poly.type
_entity_poly.pdbx_seq_one_letter_code
_entity_poly.pdbx_strand_id
1 'polypeptide(L)'
;MLATVIAVPGALSGAVVAGLIQHRTTRASRDAERVERRRDRALEAVTALATHRRARFVREELRLAGADEIRLDAARAELYATRAAIEAPRVLVAVLVPVLAPTVDAAAQASYALREAPTPTPSPCSGRTAL
;
A
#
# COMPACT_ATOMS: atom_id res chain seq x y z
N MET A 1 -55.66 -33.32 -11.61
CA MET A 1 -55.90 -32.30 -10.56
C MET A 1 -54.96 -32.47 -9.35
N LEU A 2 -54.84 -33.67 -8.76
CA LEU A 2 -53.96 -33.90 -7.58
C LEU A 2 -52.45 -33.62 -7.85
N ALA A 3 -51.95 -33.99 -9.03
CA ALA A 3 -50.55 -33.78 -9.42
C ALA A 3 -50.16 -32.29 -9.48
N THR A 4 -51.05 -31.44 -9.98
CA THR A 4 -50.84 -29.98 -10.05
C THR A 4 -50.78 -29.35 -8.66
N VAL A 5 -51.65 -29.81 -7.76
CA VAL A 5 -51.71 -29.32 -6.37
C VAL A 5 -50.43 -29.66 -5.59
N ILE A 6 -49.77 -30.78 -5.89
CA ILE A 6 -48.50 -31.18 -5.26
C ILE A 6 -47.30 -30.49 -5.92
N ALA A 7 -47.36 -30.22 -7.24
CA ALA A 7 -46.26 -29.61 -7.98
C ALA A 7 -46.02 -28.13 -7.59
N VAL A 8 -47.09 -27.35 -7.40
CA VAL A 8 -47.03 -25.93 -7.04
C VAL A 8 -46.28 -25.66 -5.72
N PRO A 9 -46.57 -26.34 -4.59
CA PRO A 9 -45.84 -26.14 -3.35
C PRO A 9 -44.38 -26.63 -3.45
N GLY A 10 -44.10 -27.66 -4.25
CA GLY A 10 -42.73 -28.10 -4.53
C GLY A 10 -41.91 -27.03 -5.27
N ALA A 11 -42.50 -26.42 -6.30
CA ALA A 11 -41.87 -25.34 -7.06
C ALA A 11 -41.68 -24.07 -6.22
N LEU A 12 -42.68 -23.68 -5.42
CA LEU A 12 -42.58 -22.56 -4.48
C LEU A 12 -41.50 -22.80 -3.42
N SER A 13 -41.44 -23.99 -2.85
CA SER A 13 -40.41 -24.35 -1.87
C SER A 13 -39.01 -24.33 -2.50
N GLY A 14 -38.87 -24.83 -3.73
CA GLY A 14 -37.62 -24.76 -4.49
C GLY A 14 -37.17 -23.31 -4.77
N ALA A 15 -38.10 -22.43 -5.16
CA ALA A 15 -37.81 -21.02 -5.40
C ALA A 15 -37.38 -20.28 -4.12
N VAL A 16 -38.01 -20.57 -2.98
CA VAL A 16 -37.66 -19.98 -1.68
C VAL A 16 -36.27 -20.43 -1.24
N VAL A 17 -35.96 -21.73 -1.33
CA VAL A 17 -34.63 -22.26 -0.99
C VAL A 17 -33.55 -21.69 -1.91
N ALA A 18 -33.80 -21.65 -3.22
CA ALA A 18 -32.89 -21.06 -4.18
C ALA A 18 -32.64 -19.56 -3.90
N GLY A 19 -33.69 -18.80 -3.56
CA GLY A 19 -33.58 -17.39 -3.18
C GLY A 19 -32.76 -17.16 -1.91
N LEU A 20 -32.93 -18.01 -0.89
CA LEU A 20 -32.14 -17.93 0.35
C LEU A 20 -30.67 -18.25 0.12
N ILE A 21 -30.36 -19.25 -0.71
CA ILE A 21 -28.99 -19.58 -1.11
C ILE A 21 -28.38 -18.40 -1.88
N GLN A 22 -29.10 -17.85 -2.85
CA GLN A 22 -28.64 -16.70 -3.65
C GLN A 22 -28.37 -15.47 -2.78
N HIS A 23 -29.20 -15.22 -1.77
CA HIS A 23 -28.99 -14.12 -0.84
C HIS A 23 -27.76 -14.32 0.06
N ARG A 24 -27.47 -15.57 0.44
CA ARG A 24 -26.26 -15.91 1.21
C ARG A 24 -25.01 -15.81 0.36
N THR A 25 -25.03 -16.32 -0.87
CA THR A 25 -23.87 -16.30 -1.78
C THR A 25 -23.54 -14.87 -2.23
N THR A 26 -24.54 -14.03 -2.50
CA THR A 26 -24.32 -12.60 -2.83
C THR A 26 -23.75 -11.80 -1.67
N ARG A 27 -24.07 -12.14 -0.42
CA ARG A 27 -23.42 -11.53 0.75
C ARG A 27 -21.97 -12.00 0.89
N ALA A 28 -21.74 -13.31 0.78
CA ALA A 28 -20.40 -13.88 0.85
C ALA A 28 -19.49 -13.33 -0.26
N SER A 29 -19.99 -13.17 -1.48
CA SER A 29 -19.23 -12.60 -2.59
C SER A 29 -18.87 -11.13 -2.35
N ARG A 30 -19.82 -10.33 -1.83
CA ARG A 30 -19.57 -8.93 -1.47
C ARG A 30 -18.52 -8.79 -0.38
N ASP A 31 -18.52 -9.68 0.62
CA ASP A 31 -17.52 -9.64 1.68
C ASP A 31 -16.15 -10.12 1.20
N ALA A 32 -16.09 -11.15 0.33
CA ALA A 32 -14.86 -11.56 -0.33
C ALA A 32 -14.26 -10.43 -1.18
N GLU A 33 -15.08 -9.74 -2.00
CA GLU A 33 -14.65 -8.57 -2.77
C GLU A 33 -14.10 -7.44 -1.89
N ARG A 34 -14.69 -7.22 -0.70
CA ARG A 34 -14.20 -6.20 0.25
C ARG A 34 -12.85 -6.58 0.82
N VAL A 35 -12.62 -7.85 1.14
CA VAL A 35 -11.33 -8.33 1.64
C VAL A 35 -10.27 -8.21 0.55
N GLU A 36 -10.58 -8.61 -0.68
CA GLU A 36 -9.64 -8.51 -1.81
C GLU A 36 -9.27 -7.05 -2.09
N ARG A 37 -10.25 -6.14 -2.18
CA ARG A 37 -9.99 -4.70 -2.34
C ARG A 37 -9.17 -4.09 -1.20
N ARG A 38 -9.25 -4.64 0.02
CA ARG A 38 -8.40 -4.19 1.14
C ARG A 38 -6.97 -4.70 0.96
N ARG A 39 -6.81 -5.95 0.53
CA ARG A 39 -5.52 -6.57 0.24
C ARG A 39 -4.83 -5.84 -0.92
N ASP A 40 -5.53 -5.56 -2.00
CA ASP A 40 -4.99 -4.82 -3.15
C ASP A 40 -4.47 -3.44 -2.74
N ARG A 41 -5.26 -2.67 -1.98
CA ARG A 41 -4.83 -1.36 -1.46
C ARG A 41 -3.62 -1.47 -0.51
N ALA A 42 -3.55 -2.52 0.29
CA ALA A 42 -2.39 -2.75 1.15
C ALA A 42 -1.14 -3.09 0.32
N LEU A 43 -1.28 -3.90 -0.72
CA LEU A 43 -0.20 -4.21 -1.66
C LEU A 43 0.25 -2.96 -2.42
N GLU A 44 -0.68 -2.15 -2.93
CA GLU A 44 -0.40 -0.85 -3.56
C GLU A 44 0.39 0.09 -2.63
N ALA A 45 0.02 0.15 -1.35
CA ALA A 45 0.74 0.98 -0.38
C ALA A 45 2.18 0.48 -0.16
N VAL A 46 2.37 -0.84 -0.02
CA VAL A 46 3.70 -1.44 0.19
C VAL A 46 4.57 -1.29 -1.05
N THR A 47 4.02 -1.47 -2.26
CA THR A 47 4.75 -1.28 -3.52
C THR A 47 5.11 0.19 -3.72
N ALA A 48 4.21 1.13 -3.44
CA ALA A 48 4.51 2.57 -3.49
C ALA A 48 5.67 2.95 -2.55
N LEU A 49 5.70 2.39 -1.32
CA LEU A 49 6.80 2.61 -0.38
C LEU A 49 8.13 2.04 -0.90
N ALA A 50 8.11 0.83 -1.44
CA ALA A 50 9.30 0.19 -2.02
C ALA A 50 9.86 1.00 -3.20
N THR A 51 8.98 1.46 -4.10
CA THR A 51 9.35 2.29 -5.25
C THR A 51 9.94 3.62 -4.81
N HIS A 52 9.36 4.28 -3.79
CA HIS A 52 9.91 5.51 -3.25
C HIS A 52 11.29 5.31 -2.60
N ARG A 53 11.49 4.22 -1.84
CA ARG A 53 12.81 3.88 -1.27
C ARG A 53 13.85 3.70 -2.39
N ARG A 54 13.49 3.03 -3.47
CA ARG A 54 14.35 2.85 -4.65
C ARG A 54 14.69 4.19 -5.32
N ALA A 55 13.69 5.02 -5.61
CA ALA A 55 13.89 6.34 -6.21
C ALA A 55 14.82 7.23 -5.37
N ARG A 56 14.72 7.12 -4.04
CA ARG A 56 15.59 7.81 -3.11
C ARG A 56 17.04 7.31 -3.18
N PHE A 57 17.23 6.00 -3.22
CA PHE A 57 18.56 5.41 -3.36
C PHE A 57 19.23 5.84 -4.68
N VAL A 58 18.49 5.77 -5.79
CA VAL A 58 19.00 6.17 -7.12
C VAL A 58 19.42 7.64 -7.15
N ARG A 59 18.62 8.55 -6.57
CA ARG A 59 19.03 9.96 -6.49
C ARG A 59 20.32 10.13 -5.69
N GLU A 60 20.45 9.44 -4.57
CA GLU A 60 21.64 9.59 -3.71
C GLU A 60 22.88 9.01 -4.39
N GLU A 61 22.74 7.88 -5.08
CA GLU A 61 23.80 7.31 -5.91
C GLU A 61 24.25 8.30 -7.00
N LEU A 62 23.31 8.94 -7.70
CA LEU A 62 23.62 9.98 -8.69
C LEU A 62 24.32 11.20 -8.07
N ARG A 63 23.91 11.62 -6.86
CA ARG A 63 24.54 12.73 -6.13
C ARG A 63 25.99 12.39 -5.77
N LEU A 64 26.23 11.20 -5.27
CA LEU A 64 27.57 10.73 -4.87
C LEU A 64 28.48 10.50 -6.08
N ALA A 65 27.92 10.07 -7.22
CA ALA A 65 28.64 9.91 -8.47
C ALA A 65 28.95 11.24 -9.19
N GLY A 66 28.50 12.39 -8.66
CA GLY A 66 28.71 13.70 -9.28
C GLY A 66 27.99 13.85 -10.63
N ALA A 67 26.81 13.24 -10.76
CA ALA A 67 26.00 13.33 -11.98
C ALA A 67 25.65 14.79 -12.33
N ASP A 68 25.42 15.03 -13.62
CA ASP A 68 24.99 16.32 -14.15
C ASP A 68 23.58 16.71 -13.65
N GLU A 69 23.32 18.01 -13.63
CA GLU A 69 22.09 18.57 -13.05
C GLU A 69 20.83 18.04 -13.74
N ILE A 70 20.89 17.74 -15.05
CA ILE A 70 19.78 17.16 -15.81
C ILE A 70 19.35 15.80 -15.23
N ARG A 71 20.30 14.91 -14.91
CA ARG A 71 20.00 13.61 -14.31
C ARG A 71 19.51 13.75 -12.87
N LEU A 72 20.06 14.72 -12.13
CA LEU A 72 19.58 15.02 -10.77
C LEU A 72 18.15 15.55 -10.78
N ASP A 73 17.77 16.39 -11.75
CA ASP A 73 16.41 16.91 -11.91
C ASP A 73 15.41 15.82 -12.30
N ALA A 74 15.79 14.92 -13.21
CA ALA A 74 14.98 13.75 -13.54
C ALA A 74 14.73 12.88 -12.29
N ALA A 75 15.76 12.63 -11.48
CA ALA A 75 15.63 11.89 -10.22
C ALA A 75 14.79 12.64 -9.17
N ARG A 76 14.80 13.98 -9.15
CA ARG A 76 13.90 14.79 -8.31
C ARG A 76 12.44 14.64 -8.75
N ALA A 77 12.17 14.69 -10.06
CA ALA A 77 10.81 14.52 -10.59
C ALA A 77 10.24 13.14 -10.24
N GLU A 78 11.03 12.07 -10.40
CA GLU A 78 10.66 10.71 -10.00
C GLU A 78 10.38 10.60 -8.49
N LEU A 79 11.17 11.29 -7.66
CA LEU A 79 10.93 11.35 -6.23
C LEU A 79 9.63 12.07 -5.86
N TYR A 80 9.26 13.13 -6.58
CA TYR A 80 7.97 13.80 -6.36
C TYR A 80 6.79 12.91 -6.79
N ALA A 81 6.92 12.20 -7.91
CA ALA A 81 5.90 11.27 -8.37
C ALA A 81 5.69 10.12 -7.37
N THR A 82 6.77 9.49 -6.90
CA THR A 82 6.68 8.42 -5.91
C THR A 82 6.20 8.89 -4.54
N ARG A 83 6.52 10.13 -4.13
CA ARG A 83 5.97 10.75 -2.91
C ARG A 83 4.46 10.95 -3.00
N ALA A 84 3.97 11.46 -4.14
CA ALA A 84 2.54 11.62 -4.37
C ALA A 84 1.80 10.27 -4.31
N ALA A 85 2.43 9.20 -4.81
CA ALA A 85 1.87 7.85 -4.74
C ALA A 85 1.74 7.30 -3.30
N ILE A 86 2.60 7.73 -2.35
CA ILE A 86 2.50 7.35 -0.93
C ILE A 86 1.43 8.16 -0.19
N GLU A 87 1.12 9.37 -0.64
CA GLU A 87 0.22 10.26 0.10
C GLU A 87 -1.21 9.73 0.11
N ALA A 88 -1.68 9.13 -0.99
CA ALA A 88 -3.00 8.52 -1.07
C ALA A 88 -3.23 7.42 -0.01
N PRO A 89 -2.38 6.38 0.13
CA PRO A 89 -2.55 5.38 1.19
C PRO A 89 -2.39 5.96 2.60
N ARG A 90 -1.53 6.96 2.80
CA ARG A 90 -1.38 7.65 4.09
C ARG A 90 -2.66 8.37 4.52
N VAL A 91 -3.26 9.16 3.61
CA VAL A 91 -4.54 9.83 3.85
C VAL A 91 -5.65 8.81 4.10
N LEU A 92 -5.67 7.71 3.35
CA LEU A 92 -6.66 6.66 3.49
C LEU A 92 -6.60 5.99 4.88
N VAL A 93 -5.41 5.73 5.43
CA VAL A 93 -5.27 5.21 6.81
C VAL A 93 -5.71 6.26 7.84
N ALA A 94 -5.34 7.53 7.66
CA ALA A 94 -5.75 8.59 8.58
C ALA A 94 -7.28 8.77 8.65
N VAL A 95 -7.98 8.61 7.52
CA VAL A 95 -9.44 8.72 7.43
C VAL A 95 -10.15 7.47 7.97
N LEU A 96 -9.68 6.27 7.60
CA LEU A 96 -10.37 5.02 7.95
C LEU A 96 -10.04 4.51 9.36
N VAL A 97 -8.84 4.77 9.86
CA VAL A 97 -8.36 4.29 11.16
C VAL A 97 -7.61 5.43 11.87
N PRO A 98 -8.31 6.47 12.33
CA PRO A 98 -7.69 7.69 12.86
C PRO A 98 -6.77 7.43 14.07
N VAL A 99 -7.04 6.38 14.85
CA VAL A 99 -6.17 5.97 15.97
C VAL A 99 -4.76 5.56 15.51
N LEU A 100 -4.58 5.12 14.26
CA LEU A 100 -3.28 4.75 13.69
C LEU A 100 -2.57 5.91 12.99
N ALA A 101 -3.25 7.02 12.73
CA ALA A 101 -2.67 8.21 12.08
C ALA A 101 -1.32 8.65 12.69
N PRO A 102 -1.17 8.81 14.02
CA PRO A 102 0.12 9.21 14.59
C PRO A 102 1.22 8.17 14.37
N THR A 103 0.88 6.88 14.33
CA THR A 103 1.86 5.80 14.09
C THR A 103 2.32 5.79 12.63
N VAL A 104 1.41 6.03 11.68
CA VAL A 104 1.72 6.12 10.26
C VAL A 104 2.58 7.36 9.97
N ASP A 105 2.22 8.50 10.54
CA ASP A 105 3.02 9.72 10.42
C ASP A 105 4.42 9.54 11.01
N ALA A 106 4.54 8.91 12.19
CA ALA A 106 5.83 8.58 12.78
C ALA A 106 6.68 7.65 11.90
N ALA A 107 6.08 6.64 11.26
CA ALA A 107 6.79 5.74 10.34
C ALA A 107 7.27 6.45 9.06
N ALA A 108 6.43 7.35 8.51
CA ALA A 108 6.81 8.20 7.39
C ALA A 108 7.93 9.17 7.78
N GLN A 109 7.82 9.80 8.94
CA GLN A 109 8.83 10.70 9.51
C GLN A 109 10.15 9.99 9.79
N ALA A 110 10.15 8.79 10.37
CA ALA A 110 11.36 7.99 10.57
C ALA A 110 12.04 7.66 9.23
N SER A 111 11.23 7.37 8.20
CA SER A 111 11.74 7.19 6.84
C SER A 111 12.34 8.48 6.29
N TYR A 112 11.82 9.67 6.63
CA TYR A 112 12.42 10.94 6.26
C TYR A 112 13.64 11.30 7.12
N ALA A 113 13.67 10.99 8.41
CA ALA A 113 14.75 11.35 9.34
C ALA A 113 16.07 10.64 9.01
N LEU A 114 16.01 9.42 8.43
CA LEU A 114 17.20 8.77 7.84
C LEU A 114 17.91 9.62 6.77
N ARG A 115 17.25 10.66 6.23
CA ARG A 115 17.80 11.65 5.28
C ARG A 115 18.64 12.73 5.95
N GLU A 116 18.34 13.07 7.20
CA GLU A 116 19.00 14.13 7.96
C GLU A 116 20.07 13.58 8.91
N ALA A 117 20.26 12.25 8.92
CA ALA A 117 21.39 11.64 9.62
C ALA A 117 22.66 12.32 9.08
N PRO A 118 23.39 13.08 9.91
CA PRO A 118 24.60 13.73 9.47
C PRO A 118 25.52 12.64 8.93
N THR A 119 26.09 12.87 7.73
CA THR A 119 27.20 12.07 7.24
C THR A 119 28.17 11.88 8.40
N PRO A 120 28.49 10.64 8.80
CA PRO A 120 29.42 10.43 9.89
C PRO A 120 30.69 11.18 9.55
N THR A 121 30.97 12.25 10.30
CA THR A 121 32.26 12.95 10.22
C THR A 121 33.32 11.88 10.44
N PRO A 122 34.37 11.79 9.60
CA PRO A 122 35.41 10.80 9.77
C PRO A 122 35.91 10.88 11.21
N SER A 123 35.64 9.83 11.98
CA SER A 123 36.13 9.71 13.34
C SER A 123 37.66 9.69 13.26
N PRO A 124 38.39 10.41 14.13
CA PRO A 124 39.85 10.45 14.14
C PRO A 124 40.50 9.06 14.34
N CYS A 125 39.72 8.00 14.58
CA CYS A 125 40.21 6.63 14.67
C CYS A 125 40.38 5.87 13.34
N SER A 126 40.06 6.43 12.17
CA SER A 126 40.32 5.72 10.89
C SER A 126 41.79 5.77 10.44
N GLY A 127 42.67 6.41 11.19
CA GLY A 127 44.10 6.45 10.97
C GLY A 127 44.86 5.45 11.85
N ARG A 128 44.64 4.13 11.67
CA ARG A 128 45.62 3.14 12.14
C ARG A 128 45.46 1.79 11.45
N THR A 129 46.59 1.23 11.05
CA THR A 129 46.88 -0.07 10.39
C THR A 129 46.66 -0.10 8.87
N ALA A 130 47.64 -0.45 8.02
CA ALA A 130 48.96 -1.04 8.26
C ALA A 130 49.94 -0.73 7.12
N LEU A 131 51.22 -0.68 7.52
CA LEU A 131 52.43 -0.93 6.73
C LEU A 131 52.31 -2.15 5.81
#